data_AF-A0A7T2TGV0-F1
#
_entry.id   AF-A0A7T2TGV0-F1
#
_cell.length_a   1.000
_cell.length_b   1.000
_cell.length_c   1.000
_cell.angle_alpha   90.00
_cell.angle_beta   90.00
_cell.angle_gamma   90.00
#
_symmetry.space_group_name_H-M   'P 1'
#
loop_
_entity.id
_entity.type
_entity.pdbx_description
1 polymer ?
#
loop_
_entity_poly.entity_id
_entity_poly.type
_entity_poly.pdbx_seq_one_letter_code
_entity_poly.pdbx_strand_id
1 'polypeptide(L)'
;MTEDNRAADAAPVGVHVDQAQAWLDVVEPHALELWDNAREIADLSEDDARYAELGRSLVEEWRAHRDDPVDPGTRWAAEREQSVAWLGAHTRSWRRMHTLALDRDESDADFHLLLPYWHQHRDETTVPDALVRGIETLLEEREGRVRAAKDWFGRHDPRYLTEWEMSRAFADSIEDQWNDDRHLVSRHRDGLHAAVSTRKSAAQSPATGAPAGARQKTWGHAIKLWRSARANPEPRRNQEPRGL
;
A
#
# COMPACT_ATOMS: atom_id res chain seq x y z
N MET A 1 45.66 -1.00 -12.19
CA MET A 1 45.67 0.32 -12.85
C MET A 1 44.78 0.16 -14.07
N THR A 2 43.51 0.54 -13.85
CA THR A 2 42.81 1.72 -14.43
C THR A 2 42.36 1.51 -15.88
N GLU A 3 41.10 1.70 -16.30
CA GLU A 3 39.85 1.97 -15.54
C GLU A 3 38.77 0.90 -15.87
N ASP A 4 37.94 0.39 -14.96
CA ASP A 4 37.61 0.75 -13.56
C ASP A 4 36.60 1.91 -13.32
N ASN A 5 35.79 2.35 -14.32
CA ASN A 5 34.65 3.30 -14.11
C ASN A 5 33.65 3.38 -15.30
N ARG A 6 32.62 2.52 -15.35
CA ARG A 6 31.53 2.67 -16.34
C ARG A 6 30.14 2.14 -15.95
N ALA A 7 29.95 1.71 -14.71
CA ALA A 7 28.70 1.11 -14.22
C ALA A 7 28.11 1.82 -12.98
N ALA A 8 28.66 2.96 -12.56
CA ALA A 8 28.36 3.59 -11.26
C ALA A 8 27.35 4.75 -11.29
N ASP A 9 27.17 5.45 -12.42
CA ASP A 9 26.39 6.71 -12.49
C ASP A 9 25.01 6.61 -13.17
N ALA A 10 24.59 5.42 -13.65
CA ALA A 10 23.32 5.25 -14.37
C ALA A 10 22.08 5.13 -13.44
N ALA A 11 22.27 4.86 -12.15
CA ALA A 11 21.20 4.48 -11.23
C ALA A 11 20.26 5.60 -10.70
N PRO A 12 20.61 6.92 -10.63
CA PRO A 12 19.74 7.93 -10.02
C PRO A 12 18.71 8.55 -10.99
N VAL A 13 18.65 8.12 -12.25
CA VAL A 13 17.71 8.69 -13.24
C VAL A 13 16.36 7.95 -13.24
N GLY A 14 16.36 6.63 -13.02
CA GLY A 14 15.17 5.78 -13.16
C GLY A 14 13.95 6.25 -12.35
N VAL A 15 14.10 6.47 -11.04
CA VAL A 15 12.98 6.88 -10.16
C VAL A 15 12.35 8.22 -10.55
N HIS A 16 13.09 9.13 -11.19
CA HIS A 16 12.52 10.37 -11.72
C HIS A 16 11.81 10.17 -13.06
N VAL A 17 12.32 9.28 -13.92
CA VAL A 17 11.65 8.86 -15.15
C VAL A 17 10.34 8.14 -14.83
N ASP A 18 10.36 7.17 -13.89
CA ASP A 18 9.16 6.44 -13.44
C ASP A 18 8.09 7.40 -12.91
N GLN A 19 8.48 8.41 -12.11
CA GLN A 19 7.57 9.46 -11.64
C GLN A 19 7.02 10.32 -12.79
N ALA A 20 7.87 10.72 -13.73
CA ALA A 20 7.46 11.54 -14.86
C ALA A 20 6.50 10.79 -15.83
N GLN A 21 6.74 9.49 -16.06
CA GLN A 21 5.80 8.62 -16.77
C GLN A 21 4.47 8.50 -16.02
N ALA A 22 4.50 8.25 -14.71
CA ALA A 22 3.30 8.15 -13.87
C ALA A 22 2.50 9.48 -13.79
N TRP A 23 3.16 10.62 -13.98
CA TRP A 23 2.50 11.92 -14.15
C TRP A 23 1.83 12.04 -15.53
N LEU A 24 2.53 11.71 -16.61
CA LEU A 24 1.97 11.76 -17.97
C LEU A 24 0.79 10.79 -18.17
N ASP A 25 0.85 9.56 -17.63
CA ASP A 25 -0.23 8.57 -17.70
C ASP A 25 -1.57 9.10 -17.18
N VAL A 26 -1.53 10.06 -16.26
CA VAL A 26 -2.73 10.69 -15.68
C VAL A 26 -3.05 12.04 -16.33
N VAL A 27 -2.05 12.87 -16.61
CA VAL A 27 -2.24 14.27 -17.02
C VAL A 27 -2.30 14.43 -18.54
N GLU A 28 -1.48 13.70 -19.30
CA GLU A 28 -1.44 13.76 -20.76
C GLU A 28 -1.06 12.40 -21.37
N PRO A 29 -2.00 11.42 -21.39
CA PRO A 29 -1.70 10.04 -21.80
C PRO A 29 -1.16 9.92 -23.22
N HIS A 30 -1.56 10.84 -24.12
CA HIS A 30 -1.06 10.84 -25.50
C HIS A 30 0.41 11.29 -25.60
N ALA A 31 0.88 12.15 -24.71
CA ALA A 31 2.30 12.49 -24.63
C ALA A 31 3.12 11.30 -24.11
N LEU A 32 2.57 10.50 -23.19
CA LEU A 32 3.19 9.23 -22.78
C LEU A 32 3.30 8.25 -23.95
N GLU A 33 2.23 8.04 -24.74
CA GLU A 33 2.27 7.20 -25.95
C GLU A 33 3.38 7.66 -26.91
N LEU A 34 3.50 8.96 -27.18
CA LEU A 34 4.53 9.50 -28.07
C LEU A 34 5.95 9.30 -27.52
N TRP A 35 6.13 9.44 -26.20
CA TRP A 35 7.40 9.20 -25.53
C TRP A 35 7.79 7.71 -25.53
N ASP A 36 6.85 6.81 -25.22
CA ASP A 36 7.09 5.35 -25.23
C ASP A 36 7.46 4.86 -26.64
N ASN A 37 6.78 5.33 -27.69
CA ASN A 37 7.15 5.05 -29.09
C ASN A 37 8.57 5.57 -29.41
N ALA A 38 8.92 6.78 -28.95
CA ALA A 38 10.27 7.33 -29.15
C ALA A 38 11.35 6.55 -28.40
N ARG A 39 11.03 6.02 -27.21
CA ARG A 39 11.91 5.15 -26.42
C ARG A 39 12.09 3.79 -27.09
N GLU A 40 11.01 3.15 -27.54
CA GLU A 40 11.07 1.87 -28.26
C GLU A 40 11.95 1.98 -29.52
N ILE A 41 11.83 3.08 -30.28
CA ILE A 41 12.72 3.33 -31.42
C ILE A 41 14.19 3.45 -31.00
N ALA A 42 14.48 4.16 -29.90
CA ALA A 42 15.85 4.27 -29.38
C ALA A 42 16.41 2.90 -28.93
N ASP A 43 15.62 2.14 -28.17
CA ASP A 43 15.94 0.78 -27.70
C ASP A 43 16.23 -0.17 -28.89
N LEU A 44 15.36 -0.18 -29.91
CA LEU A 44 15.53 -1.00 -31.13
C LEU A 44 16.72 -0.58 -31.99
N SER A 45 17.21 0.65 -31.83
CA SER A 45 18.39 1.18 -32.53
C SER A 45 19.71 1.03 -31.74
N GLU A 46 19.65 0.53 -30.50
CA GLU A 46 20.78 0.48 -29.56
C GLU A 46 21.42 1.87 -29.29
N ASP A 47 20.63 2.95 -29.36
CA ASP A 47 21.09 4.33 -29.16
C ASP A 47 20.95 4.78 -27.69
N ASP A 48 21.90 4.31 -26.87
CA ASP A 48 22.04 4.68 -25.44
C ASP A 48 22.04 6.21 -25.22
N ALA A 49 22.61 6.98 -26.16
CA ALA A 49 22.70 8.42 -26.05
C ALA A 49 21.32 9.09 -26.24
N ARG A 50 20.55 8.60 -27.22
CA ARG A 50 19.16 9.03 -27.44
C ARG A 50 18.24 8.61 -26.29
N TYR A 51 18.42 7.41 -25.75
CA TYR A 51 17.68 6.95 -24.56
C TYR A 51 17.91 7.88 -23.36
N ALA A 52 19.18 8.20 -23.06
CA ALA A 52 19.56 9.09 -21.97
C ALA A 52 19.17 10.57 -22.21
N GLU A 53 18.95 10.99 -23.46
CA GLU A 53 18.35 12.28 -23.81
C GLU A 53 16.85 12.28 -23.50
N LEU A 54 16.09 11.30 -24.02
CA LEU A 54 14.65 11.17 -23.83
C LEU A 54 14.25 11.11 -22.35
N GLY A 55 15.01 10.38 -21.53
CA GLY A 55 14.79 10.31 -20.08
C GLY A 55 15.04 11.65 -19.36
N ARG A 56 16.05 12.42 -19.78
CA ARG A 56 16.32 13.75 -19.20
C ARG A 56 15.26 14.77 -19.60
N SER A 57 14.88 14.84 -20.87
CA SER A 57 13.84 15.77 -21.34
C SER A 57 12.50 15.52 -20.65
N LEU A 58 12.09 14.26 -20.48
CA LEU A 58 10.88 13.91 -19.74
C LEU A 58 10.92 14.37 -18.27
N VAL A 59 12.07 14.19 -17.59
CA VAL A 59 12.24 14.65 -16.19
C VAL A 59 12.28 16.18 -16.08
N GLU A 60 12.83 16.88 -17.07
CA GLU A 60 12.84 18.34 -17.15
C GLU A 60 11.41 18.89 -17.34
N GLU A 61 10.64 18.29 -18.26
CA GLU A 61 9.23 18.63 -18.52
C GLU A 61 8.34 18.38 -17.30
N TRP A 62 8.45 17.20 -16.68
CA TRP A 62 7.78 16.87 -15.42
C TRP A 62 8.10 17.89 -14.32
N ARG A 63 9.37 18.26 -14.13
CA ARG A 63 9.75 19.26 -13.12
C ARG A 63 9.20 20.66 -13.39
N ALA A 64 9.00 21.02 -14.66
CA ALA A 64 8.42 22.29 -15.05
C ALA A 64 6.89 22.32 -14.82
N HIS A 65 6.19 21.19 -15.04
CA HIS A 65 4.72 21.17 -15.15
C HIS A 65 3.96 20.36 -14.09
N ARG A 66 4.62 19.52 -13.27
CA ARG A 66 3.96 18.68 -12.24
C ARG A 66 3.14 19.43 -11.19
N ASP A 67 3.47 20.70 -10.95
CA ASP A 67 2.80 21.56 -9.96
C ASP A 67 1.78 22.54 -10.61
N ASP A 68 1.56 22.45 -11.94
CA ASP A 68 0.61 23.31 -12.67
C ASP A 68 -0.86 23.10 -12.25
N PRO A 69 -1.74 24.10 -12.52
CA PRO A 69 -3.15 24.03 -12.15
C PRO A 69 -3.95 23.06 -13.04
N VAL A 70 -4.03 21.80 -12.61
CA VAL A 70 -5.02 20.81 -13.09
C VAL A 70 -6.22 20.70 -12.13
N ASP A 71 -7.28 19.99 -12.54
CA ASP A 71 -8.44 19.77 -11.66
C ASP A 71 -8.08 18.89 -10.44
N PRO A 72 -8.82 18.99 -9.31
CA PRO A 72 -8.47 18.28 -8.08
C PRO A 72 -8.49 16.75 -8.19
N GLY A 73 -9.30 16.17 -9.10
CA GLY A 73 -9.36 14.72 -9.30
C GLY A 73 -8.13 14.21 -10.02
N THR A 74 -7.76 14.87 -11.12
CA THR A 74 -6.53 14.58 -11.88
C THR A 74 -5.28 14.82 -11.05
N ARG A 75 -5.21 15.92 -10.26
CA ARG A 75 -4.10 16.14 -9.32
C ARG A 75 -3.96 14.98 -8.34
N TRP A 76 -5.05 14.60 -7.67
CA TRP A 76 -5.03 13.50 -6.69
C TRP A 76 -4.60 12.17 -7.31
N ALA A 77 -5.08 11.85 -8.51
CA ALA A 77 -4.65 10.65 -9.24
C ALA A 77 -3.15 10.70 -9.58
N ALA A 78 -2.67 11.82 -10.13
CA ALA A 78 -1.28 11.98 -10.53
C ALA A 78 -0.32 11.94 -9.33
N GLU A 79 -0.69 12.57 -8.21
CA GLU A 79 0.09 12.52 -6.96
C GLU A 79 0.20 11.09 -6.42
N ARG A 80 -0.88 10.30 -6.50
CA ARG A 80 -0.88 8.90 -6.07
C ARG A 80 0.06 8.06 -6.94
N GLU A 81 -0.07 8.07 -8.25
CA GLU A 81 0.77 7.24 -9.13
C GLU A 81 2.25 7.65 -9.06
N GLN A 82 2.55 8.96 -9.07
CA GLN A 82 3.91 9.47 -8.83
C GLN A 82 4.48 8.99 -7.49
N SER A 83 3.70 9.07 -6.41
CA SER A 83 4.17 8.64 -5.09
C SER A 83 4.45 7.14 -4.99
N VAL A 84 3.78 6.32 -5.80
CA VAL A 84 4.03 4.87 -5.90
C VAL A 84 5.23 4.56 -6.79
N ALA A 85 5.43 5.31 -7.87
CA ALA A 85 6.63 5.23 -8.71
C ALA A 85 7.90 5.62 -7.94
N TRP A 86 7.83 6.70 -7.14
CA TRP A 86 8.91 7.17 -6.27
C TRP A 86 9.45 6.11 -5.29
N LEU A 87 8.62 5.14 -4.88
CA LEU A 87 9.03 4.08 -3.97
C LEU A 87 10.05 3.08 -4.57
N GLY A 88 10.19 3.04 -5.90
CA GLY A 88 11.15 2.21 -6.62
C GLY A 88 11.19 0.75 -6.15
N ALA A 89 12.31 0.34 -5.53
CA ALA A 89 12.47 -1.02 -5.00
C ALA A 89 11.41 -1.43 -3.97
N HIS A 90 10.80 -0.47 -3.26
CA HIS A 90 9.77 -0.73 -2.24
C HIS A 90 8.35 -0.79 -2.81
N THR A 91 8.14 -0.45 -4.08
CA THR A 91 6.82 -0.43 -4.75
C THR A 91 6.11 -1.78 -4.67
N ARG A 92 6.85 -2.91 -4.71
CA ARG A 92 6.24 -4.25 -4.55
C ARG A 92 5.66 -4.46 -3.15
N SER A 93 6.40 -4.10 -2.10
CA SER A 93 5.94 -4.21 -0.71
C SER A 93 4.74 -3.28 -0.46
N TRP A 94 4.79 -2.07 -1.01
CA TRP A 94 3.69 -1.13 -0.99
C TRP A 94 2.43 -1.68 -1.68
N ARG A 95 2.52 -2.09 -2.95
CA ARG A 95 1.37 -2.62 -3.71
C ARG A 95 0.76 -3.82 -2.99
N ARG A 96 1.57 -4.76 -2.51
CA ARG A 96 1.10 -5.90 -1.72
C ARG A 96 0.34 -5.47 -0.46
N MET A 97 0.93 -4.57 0.31
CA MET A 97 0.34 -4.03 1.54
C MET A 97 -1.01 -3.35 1.21
N HIS A 98 -1.03 -2.49 0.19
CA HIS A 98 -2.20 -1.74 -0.25
C HIS A 98 -3.34 -2.62 -0.79
N THR A 99 -3.05 -3.63 -1.61
CA THR A 99 -4.08 -4.58 -2.11
C THR A 99 -4.80 -5.30 -0.96
N LEU A 100 -4.10 -5.58 0.15
CA LEU A 100 -4.67 -6.19 1.35
C LEU A 100 -5.47 -5.24 2.27
N ALA A 101 -5.57 -3.94 1.94
CA ALA A 101 -6.56 -3.06 2.57
C ALA A 101 -7.97 -3.63 2.34
N LEU A 102 -8.83 -3.67 3.35
CA LEU A 102 -10.13 -4.34 3.21
C LEU A 102 -11.24 -3.41 2.69
N ASP A 103 -11.13 -2.12 2.96
CA ASP A 103 -12.11 -1.09 2.62
C ASP A 103 -11.40 0.23 2.24
N ARG A 104 -12.21 1.18 1.77
CA ARG A 104 -11.72 2.47 1.29
C ARG A 104 -10.99 3.27 2.37
N ASP A 105 -11.43 3.20 3.62
CA ASP A 105 -10.80 3.93 4.72
C ASP A 105 -9.36 3.41 4.97
N GLU A 106 -9.14 2.09 4.92
CA GLU A 106 -7.78 1.51 4.97
C GLU A 106 -6.94 1.89 3.74
N SER A 107 -7.53 1.91 2.54
CA SER A 107 -6.82 2.31 1.30
C SER A 107 -6.45 3.80 1.27
N ASP A 108 -7.35 4.69 1.70
CA ASP A 108 -7.12 6.14 1.75
C ASP A 108 -6.12 6.47 2.89
N ALA A 109 -6.14 5.72 3.99
CA ALA A 109 -5.15 5.84 5.08
C ALA A 109 -3.73 5.47 4.64
N ASP A 110 -3.55 4.52 3.72
CA ASP A 110 -2.23 4.22 3.14
C ASP A 110 -1.67 5.47 2.45
N PHE A 111 -2.44 6.11 1.56
CA PHE A 111 -1.98 7.31 0.86
C PHE A 111 -1.78 8.52 1.79
N HIS A 112 -2.52 8.62 2.88
CA HIS A 112 -2.23 9.58 3.96
C HIS A 112 -0.90 9.33 4.69
N LEU A 113 -0.37 8.10 4.70
CA LEU A 113 0.99 7.81 5.15
C LEU A 113 2.04 8.20 4.10
N LEU A 114 1.81 7.88 2.82
CA LEU A 114 2.79 8.03 1.74
C LEU A 114 2.98 9.48 1.26
N LEU A 115 1.87 10.17 0.94
CA LEU A 115 1.92 11.46 0.25
C LEU A 115 2.69 12.56 1.01
N PRO A 116 2.62 12.69 2.35
CA PRO A 116 3.42 13.68 3.06
C PRO A 116 4.94 13.51 2.88
N TYR A 117 5.43 12.26 2.86
CA TYR A 117 6.84 11.97 2.58
C TYR A 117 7.17 12.25 1.12
N TRP A 118 6.30 11.85 0.18
CA TRP A 118 6.51 12.14 -1.23
C TRP A 118 6.57 13.65 -1.50
N HIS A 119 5.64 14.47 -1.02
CA HIS A 119 5.71 15.93 -1.18
C HIS A 119 7.00 16.54 -0.62
N GLN A 120 7.56 15.97 0.45
CA GLN A 120 8.80 16.43 1.06
C GLN A 120 10.06 15.96 0.30
N HIS A 121 10.04 14.77 -0.31
CA HIS A 121 11.23 14.06 -0.81
C HIS A 121 11.14 13.61 -2.30
N ARG A 122 10.13 14.01 -3.08
CA ARG A 122 9.91 13.58 -4.48
C ARG A 122 11.05 13.87 -5.47
N ASP A 123 11.91 14.84 -5.16
CA ASP A 123 13.12 15.17 -5.92
C ASP A 123 14.38 14.42 -5.42
N GLU A 124 14.25 13.63 -4.35
CA GLU A 124 15.27 12.70 -3.86
C GLU A 124 15.01 11.30 -4.41
N THR A 125 16.08 10.61 -4.79
CA THR A 125 16.04 9.22 -5.31
C THR A 125 15.99 8.17 -4.20
N THR A 126 15.98 8.58 -2.93
CA THR A 126 16.03 7.71 -1.75
C THR A 126 14.78 7.86 -0.90
N VAL A 127 14.06 6.75 -0.69
CA VAL A 127 12.90 6.71 0.22
C VAL A 127 13.41 6.74 1.68
N PRO A 128 12.89 7.62 2.56
CA PRO A 128 13.32 7.66 3.96
C PRO A 128 13.02 6.36 4.72
N ASP A 129 14.00 5.82 5.46
CA ASP A 129 13.87 4.57 6.22
C ASP A 129 12.63 4.52 7.15
N ALA A 130 12.19 5.69 7.65
CA ALA A 130 11.02 5.79 8.51
C ALA A 130 9.73 5.37 7.79
N LEU A 131 9.59 5.77 6.51
CA LEU A 131 8.49 5.34 5.66
C LEU A 131 8.64 3.86 5.28
N VAL A 132 9.84 3.41 4.92
CA VAL A 132 10.11 1.99 4.58
C VAL A 132 9.69 1.07 5.74
N ARG A 133 10.13 1.35 6.97
CA ARG A 133 9.71 0.60 8.16
C ARG A 133 8.20 0.67 8.42
N GLY A 134 7.55 1.79 8.11
CA GLY A 134 6.10 1.94 8.19
C GLY A 134 5.36 1.02 7.22
N ILE A 135 5.80 0.96 5.96
CA ILE A 135 5.27 0.08 4.93
C ILE A 135 5.47 -1.39 5.33
N GLU A 136 6.65 -1.76 5.80
CA GLU A 136 6.98 -3.13 6.25
C GLU A 136 6.12 -3.56 7.46
N THR A 137 5.90 -2.66 8.42
CA THR A 137 5.04 -2.93 9.59
C THR A 137 3.60 -3.18 9.17
N LEU A 138 3.02 -2.31 8.33
CA LEU A 138 1.67 -2.48 7.80
C LEU A 138 1.53 -3.74 6.94
N LEU A 139 2.58 -4.09 6.18
CA LEU A 139 2.65 -5.32 5.41
C LEU A 139 2.62 -6.55 6.33
N GLU A 140 3.43 -6.59 7.39
CA GLU A 140 3.46 -7.70 8.35
C GLU A 140 2.09 -7.86 9.05
N GLU A 141 1.46 -6.75 9.46
CA GLU A 141 0.12 -6.76 10.04
C GLU A 141 -0.92 -7.35 9.07
N ARG A 142 -0.92 -6.91 7.80
CA ARG A 142 -1.88 -7.37 6.78
C ARG A 142 -1.64 -8.82 6.38
N GLU A 143 -0.39 -9.27 6.24
CA GLU A 143 -0.04 -10.69 6.08
C GLU A 143 -0.41 -11.53 7.32
N GLY A 144 -0.39 -10.93 8.50
CA GLY A 144 -0.95 -11.52 9.72
C GLY A 144 -2.45 -11.84 9.59
N ARG A 145 -3.22 -10.99 8.91
CA ARG A 145 -4.64 -11.22 8.62
C ARG A 145 -4.84 -12.40 7.65
N VAL A 146 -4.00 -12.50 6.61
CA VAL A 146 -4.02 -13.61 5.63
C VAL A 146 -3.74 -14.94 6.34
N ARG A 147 -2.66 -15.01 7.14
CA ARG A 147 -2.32 -16.20 7.94
C ARG A 147 -3.46 -16.58 8.89
N ALA A 148 -4.02 -15.62 9.63
CA ALA A 148 -5.13 -15.87 10.54
C ALA A 148 -6.40 -16.37 9.82
N ALA A 149 -6.66 -15.91 8.60
CA ALA A 149 -7.76 -16.40 7.78
C ALA A 149 -7.53 -17.85 7.32
N LYS A 150 -6.32 -18.19 6.83
CA LYS A 150 -5.95 -19.58 6.50
C LYS A 150 -6.13 -20.51 7.69
N ASP A 151 -5.61 -20.13 8.86
CA ASP A 151 -5.73 -20.89 10.11
C ASP A 151 -7.18 -21.03 10.60
N TRP A 152 -8.07 -20.09 10.26
CA TRP A 152 -9.48 -20.17 10.60
C TRP A 152 -10.20 -21.14 9.65
N PHE A 153 -10.09 -20.93 8.34
CA PHE A 153 -10.75 -21.77 7.34
C PHE A 153 -10.26 -23.21 7.41
N GLY A 154 -8.97 -23.46 7.60
CA GLY A 154 -8.44 -24.83 7.77
C GLY A 154 -9.04 -25.61 8.95
N ARG A 155 -9.63 -24.93 9.95
CA ARG A 155 -10.34 -25.57 11.09
C ARG A 155 -11.87 -25.55 10.97
N HIS A 156 -12.44 -24.62 10.23
CA HIS A 156 -13.88 -24.35 10.24
C HIS A 156 -14.59 -24.63 8.90
N ASP A 157 -13.90 -24.46 7.78
CA ASP A 157 -14.37 -24.77 6.43
C ASP A 157 -13.15 -25.07 5.54
N PRO A 158 -12.53 -26.27 5.70
CA PRO A 158 -11.33 -26.64 4.96
C PRO A 158 -11.60 -26.82 3.47
N ARG A 159 -12.85 -27.08 3.08
CA ARG A 159 -13.25 -27.17 1.67
C ARG A 159 -13.08 -25.81 0.99
N TYR A 160 -13.58 -24.73 1.59
CA TYR A 160 -13.37 -23.39 1.06
C TYR A 160 -11.88 -23.01 1.00
N LEU A 161 -11.08 -23.43 2.00
CA LEU A 161 -9.63 -23.21 1.94
C LEU A 161 -9.01 -23.88 0.72
N THR A 162 -9.35 -25.15 0.43
CA THR A 162 -8.85 -25.85 -0.78
C THR A 162 -9.36 -25.21 -2.07
N GLU A 163 -10.62 -24.77 -2.14
CA GLU A 163 -11.17 -24.06 -3.31
C GLU A 163 -10.42 -22.75 -3.57
N TRP A 164 -10.08 -22.00 -2.51
CA TRP A 164 -9.24 -20.81 -2.59
C TRP A 164 -7.78 -21.11 -2.95
N GLU A 165 -7.16 -22.16 -2.37
CA GLU A 165 -5.78 -22.57 -2.73
C GLU A 165 -5.66 -22.98 -4.20
N MET A 166 -6.72 -23.57 -4.78
CA MET A 166 -6.79 -23.84 -6.22
C MET A 166 -6.94 -22.55 -7.04
N SER A 167 -7.88 -21.66 -6.70
CA SER A 167 -8.04 -20.35 -7.38
C SER A 167 -6.72 -19.60 -7.46
N ARG A 168 -6.06 -19.46 -6.31
CA ARG A 168 -4.78 -18.75 -6.16
C ARG A 168 -3.62 -19.41 -6.92
N ALA A 169 -3.70 -20.71 -7.20
CA ALA A 169 -2.71 -21.43 -8.00
C ALA A 169 -2.93 -21.30 -9.52
N PHE A 170 -4.13 -20.89 -9.94
CA PHE A 170 -4.50 -20.60 -11.34
C PHE A 170 -4.56 -19.09 -11.64
N ALA A 171 -4.12 -18.24 -10.71
CA ALA A 171 -4.07 -16.80 -10.90
C ALA A 171 -3.04 -16.40 -11.97
N ASP A 172 -3.49 -15.73 -13.02
CA ASP A 172 -2.68 -15.33 -14.18
C ASP A 172 -1.64 -14.25 -13.84
N SER A 173 -1.86 -13.46 -12.78
CA SER A 173 -0.94 -12.43 -12.30
C SER A 173 -0.65 -12.52 -10.80
N ILE A 174 0.36 -11.76 -10.34
CA ILE A 174 0.67 -11.61 -8.90
C ILE A 174 -0.42 -10.80 -8.21
N GLU A 175 -0.98 -9.81 -8.90
CA GLU A 175 -2.08 -8.97 -8.48
C GLU A 175 -3.36 -9.80 -8.23
N ASP A 176 -3.65 -10.78 -9.08
CA ASP A 176 -4.77 -11.72 -8.90
C ASP A 176 -4.58 -12.59 -7.66
N GLN A 177 -3.36 -13.11 -7.44
CA GLN A 177 -3.05 -13.83 -6.19
C GLN A 177 -3.26 -12.95 -4.95
N TRP A 178 -2.98 -11.65 -5.05
CA TRP A 178 -3.18 -10.71 -3.96
C TRP A 178 -4.65 -10.33 -3.76
N ASN A 179 -5.44 -10.26 -4.83
CA ASN A 179 -6.88 -10.11 -4.76
C ASN A 179 -7.56 -11.34 -4.14
N ASP A 180 -7.09 -12.55 -4.46
CA ASP A 180 -7.52 -13.79 -3.80
C ASP A 180 -7.15 -13.79 -2.31
N ASP A 181 -5.93 -13.37 -1.94
CA ASP A 181 -5.52 -13.23 -0.55
C ASP A 181 -6.42 -12.20 0.20
N ARG A 182 -6.77 -11.06 -0.42
CA ARG A 182 -7.71 -10.05 0.12
C ARG A 182 -9.11 -10.63 0.32
N HIS A 183 -9.62 -11.36 -0.67
CA HIS A 183 -10.96 -11.97 -0.63
C HIS A 183 -11.08 -12.99 0.51
N LEU A 184 -10.06 -13.84 0.71
CA LEU A 184 -9.95 -14.74 1.85
C LEU A 184 -10.09 -14.00 3.19
N VAL A 185 -9.36 -12.88 3.36
CA VAL A 185 -9.41 -12.08 4.59
C VAL A 185 -10.78 -11.41 4.78
N SER A 186 -11.40 -10.87 3.71
CA SER A 186 -12.74 -10.29 3.81
C SER A 186 -13.77 -11.33 4.26
N ARG A 187 -13.79 -12.51 3.64
CA ARG A 187 -14.71 -13.59 4.02
C ARG A 187 -14.50 -14.06 5.46
N HIS A 188 -13.25 -14.13 5.93
CA HIS A 188 -12.95 -14.40 7.33
C HIS A 188 -13.51 -13.32 8.27
N ARG A 189 -13.31 -12.03 7.95
CA ARG A 189 -13.87 -10.89 8.70
C ARG A 189 -15.40 -11.00 8.80
N ASP A 190 -16.07 -11.27 7.69
CA ASP A 190 -17.54 -11.35 7.63
C ASP A 190 -18.07 -12.57 8.41
N GLY A 191 -17.39 -13.72 8.31
CA GLY A 191 -17.69 -14.91 9.12
C GLY A 191 -17.55 -14.66 10.63
N LEU A 192 -16.52 -13.91 11.05
CA LEU A 192 -16.37 -13.48 12.46
C LEU A 192 -17.49 -12.53 12.89
N HIS A 193 -17.88 -11.56 12.07
CA HIS A 193 -19.00 -10.65 12.38
C HIS A 193 -20.33 -11.40 12.54
N ALA A 194 -20.61 -12.38 11.68
CA ALA A 194 -21.78 -13.25 11.80
C ALA A 194 -21.74 -14.08 13.11
N ALA A 195 -20.60 -14.68 13.44
CA ALA A 195 -20.41 -15.49 14.65
C ALA A 195 -20.42 -14.69 15.98
N VAL A 196 -20.19 -13.38 15.92
CA VAL A 196 -20.36 -12.46 17.07
C VAL A 196 -21.82 -12.01 17.18
N SER A 197 -22.47 -11.69 16.06
CA SER A 197 -23.85 -11.21 16.03
C SER A 197 -24.84 -12.27 16.54
N THR A 198 -24.68 -13.51 16.09
CA THR A 198 -25.47 -14.67 16.58
C THR A 198 -25.31 -14.89 18.09
N ARG A 199 -24.09 -14.77 18.64
CA ARG A 199 -23.86 -14.86 20.09
C ARG A 199 -24.48 -13.71 20.87
N LYS A 200 -24.52 -12.49 20.31
CA LYS A 200 -25.18 -11.34 20.95
C LYS A 200 -26.70 -11.55 21.03
N SER A 201 -27.32 -12.07 19.98
CA SER A 201 -28.75 -12.43 19.99
C SER A 201 -29.05 -13.57 20.99
N ALA A 202 -28.22 -14.61 21.03
CA ALA A 202 -28.40 -15.73 21.98
C ALA A 202 -28.28 -15.28 23.45
N ALA A 203 -27.39 -14.34 23.75
CA ALA A 203 -27.23 -13.76 25.10
C ALA A 203 -28.33 -12.76 25.49
N GLN A 204 -29.23 -12.39 24.56
CA GLN A 204 -30.38 -11.52 24.82
C GLN A 204 -31.71 -12.28 24.97
N SER A 205 -31.70 -13.60 24.74
CA SER A 205 -32.81 -14.48 25.13
C SER A 205 -32.75 -14.78 26.64
N PRO A 206 -33.78 -14.46 27.44
CA PRO A 206 -33.80 -14.77 28.86
C PRO A 206 -34.06 -16.27 29.08
N ALA A 207 -32.99 -17.06 29.17
CA ALA A 207 -33.06 -18.45 29.59
C ALA A 207 -33.13 -18.54 31.13
N THR A 208 -34.30 -18.91 31.65
CA THR A 208 -34.52 -19.15 33.07
C THR A 208 -33.85 -20.45 33.52
N GLY A 209 -32.70 -20.38 34.22
CA GLY A 209 -32.06 -21.55 34.83
C GLY A 209 -30.53 -21.44 34.99
N ALA A 210 -30.06 -21.43 36.24
CA ALA A 210 -28.64 -21.45 36.63
C ALA A 210 -28.14 -22.91 36.88
N PRO A 211 -26.83 -23.22 37.11
CA PRO A 211 -25.75 -22.31 37.50
C PRO A 211 -24.37 -22.46 36.81
N ALA A 212 -23.45 -21.61 37.26
CA ALA A 212 -22.12 -21.29 36.75
C ALA A 212 -21.11 -22.44 36.54
N GLY A 213 -20.23 -22.27 35.54
CA GLY A 213 -19.02 -23.07 35.37
C GLY A 213 -18.07 -22.62 34.24
N ALA A 214 -16.97 -21.97 34.61
CA ALA A 214 -15.70 -21.84 33.86
C ALA A 214 -15.55 -20.92 32.61
N ARG A 215 -14.36 -20.30 32.53
CA ARG A 215 -13.66 -19.75 31.34
C ARG A 215 -14.31 -18.60 30.55
N GLN A 216 -14.42 -17.43 31.19
CA GLN A 216 -14.66 -16.14 30.51
C GLN A 216 -13.48 -15.14 30.66
N LYS A 217 -12.22 -15.60 30.56
CA LYS A 217 -11.02 -14.77 30.81
C LYS A 217 -10.05 -14.55 29.63
N THR A 218 -10.22 -15.19 28.49
CA THR A 218 -9.33 -15.02 27.32
C THR A 218 -9.82 -13.96 26.32
N TRP A 219 -11.13 -13.90 26.05
CA TRP A 219 -11.70 -13.11 24.95
C TRP A 219 -11.74 -11.59 25.18
N GLY A 220 -11.83 -11.14 26.44
CA GLY A 220 -11.81 -9.71 26.76
C GLY A 220 -10.45 -9.05 26.49
N HIS A 221 -9.36 -9.83 26.37
CA HIS A 221 -8.02 -9.29 26.19
C HIS A 221 -7.71 -8.94 24.74
N ALA A 222 -8.12 -9.79 23.79
CA ALA A 222 -7.96 -9.57 22.34
C ALA A 222 -8.76 -8.34 21.87
N ILE A 223 -9.99 -8.19 22.32
CA ILE A 223 -10.84 -7.02 21.99
C ILE A 223 -10.31 -5.74 22.67
N LYS A 224 -9.65 -5.85 23.85
CA LYS A 224 -8.95 -4.71 24.47
C LYS A 224 -7.74 -4.28 23.65
N LEU A 225 -6.89 -5.20 23.20
CA LEU A 225 -5.73 -4.88 22.36
C LEU A 225 -6.15 -4.09 21.10
N TRP A 226 -7.21 -4.54 20.42
CA TRP A 226 -7.74 -3.86 19.23
C TRP A 226 -8.35 -2.48 19.51
N ARG A 227 -8.88 -2.22 20.72
CA ARG A 227 -9.38 -0.89 21.12
C ARG A 227 -8.27 0.03 21.65
N SER A 228 -7.27 -0.51 22.35
CA SER A 228 -6.17 0.27 22.92
C SER A 228 -5.25 0.88 21.87
N ALA A 229 -5.09 0.22 20.71
CA ALA A 229 -4.40 0.80 19.56
C ALA A 229 -5.14 2.01 18.92
N ARG A 230 -6.42 2.22 19.26
CA ARG A 230 -7.30 3.23 18.65
C ARG A 230 -7.64 4.40 19.59
N ALA A 231 -7.03 4.45 20.78
CA ALA A 231 -7.28 5.47 21.79
C ALA A 231 -5.99 6.26 22.13
N ASN A 232 -5.90 7.42 21.47
CA ASN A 232 -4.89 8.49 21.50
C ASN A 232 -4.34 8.86 22.91
N PRO A 233 -3.19 9.57 23.02
CA PRO A 233 -3.33 11.03 22.96
C PRO A 233 -2.23 11.83 22.25
N GLU A 234 -2.68 12.99 21.78
CA GLU A 234 -1.98 14.18 21.28
C GLU A 234 -0.69 14.59 22.04
N PRO A 235 0.22 15.35 21.38
CA PRO A 235 1.28 16.05 22.07
C PRO A 235 0.72 17.14 23.00
N ARG A 236 1.17 17.15 24.26
CA ARG A 236 0.78 18.18 25.23
C ARG A 236 1.27 19.57 24.81
N ARG A 237 0.33 20.51 24.67
CA ARG A 237 0.62 21.95 24.77
C ARG A 237 1.11 22.31 26.17
N ASN A 238 2.35 22.77 26.29
CA ASN A 238 2.78 23.71 27.33
C ASN A 238 2.88 25.07 26.62
N GLN A 239 1.99 26.04 26.82
CA GLN A 239 1.92 26.94 27.98
C GLN A 239 3.28 27.56 28.34
N GLU A 240 3.53 28.74 27.76
CA GLU A 240 4.44 29.74 28.34
C GLU A 240 3.92 30.19 29.72
N PRO A 241 4.80 30.47 30.68
CA PRO A 241 4.51 31.40 31.77
C PRO A 241 5.07 32.80 31.41
N ARG A 242 4.18 33.80 31.35
CA ARG A 242 4.58 35.21 31.36
C ARG A 242 4.98 35.66 32.77
N GLY A 243 6.09 36.39 32.87
CA GLY A 243 6.33 37.40 33.91
C GLY A 243 7.15 36.98 35.13
N LEU A 244 8.42 37.36 35.15
CA LEU A 244 8.87 38.67 35.68
C LEU A 244 10.19 39.10 35.02
#